data_AF-A0A1E7MXM7-F1
#
_entry.id   AF-A0A1E7MXM7-F1
#
_cell.length_a   1.000
_cell.length_b   1.000
_cell.length_c   1.000
_cell.angle_alpha   90.00
_cell.angle_beta   90.00
_cell.angle_gamma   90.00
#
_symmetry.space_group_name_H-M   'P 1'
#
loop_
_entity.id
_entity.type
_entity.pdbx_description
1 polymer ?
#
loop_
_entity_poly.entity_id
_entity_poly.type
_entity_poly.pdbx_seq_one_letter_code
_entity_poly.pdbx_strand_id
1 'polypeptide(L)' 'MSGTSEGGARAETVEPLGVELLPTGHPGVDAGLARLDALDGVPAEAHVAVYEDVHQRLADTLAALDQE' A
#
# COMPACT_ATOMS: atom_id res chain seq x y z
N MET A 1 38.96 18.01 13.87
CA MET A 1 37.60 18.37 14.34
C MET A 1 36.69 17.22 13.93
N SER A 2 36.52 16.26 14.84
CA SER A 2 35.47 15.24 14.73
C SER A 2 34.11 15.91 14.77
N GLY A 3 33.14 15.37 14.03
CA GLY A 3 31.78 15.87 13.99
C GLY A 3 30.90 14.97 13.14
N THR A 4 30.82 13.69 13.51
CA THR A 4 29.70 12.83 13.10
C THR A 4 28.42 13.46 13.62
N SER A 5 27.45 13.73 12.75
CA SER A 5 26.04 13.66 13.12
C SER A 5 25.22 13.37 11.87
N GLU A 6 25.10 12.08 11.60
CA GLU A 6 24.07 11.48 10.78
C GLU A 6 22.71 11.95 11.31
N GLY A 7 22.08 12.86 10.60
CA GLY A 7 20.66 13.18 10.78
C GLY A 7 19.84 12.13 10.06
N GLY A 8 19.87 10.88 10.52
CA GLY A 8 18.90 9.88 10.09
C GLY A 8 17.52 10.44 10.38
N ALA A 9 16.72 10.66 9.34
CA ALA A 9 15.31 10.98 9.48
C ALA A 9 14.73 9.94 10.44
N ARG A 10 14.31 10.39 11.62
CA ARG A 10 13.56 9.52 12.53
C ARG A 10 12.40 9.02 11.69
N ALA A 11 12.31 7.72 11.45
CA ALA A 11 11.18 7.15 10.74
C ALA A 11 9.93 7.53 11.53
N GLU A 12 9.22 8.56 11.09
CA GLU A 12 7.94 8.95 11.67
C GLU A 12 6.98 7.83 11.32
N THR A 13 6.65 7.01 12.32
CA THR A 13 5.64 5.97 12.19
C THR A 13 4.29 6.65 12.02
N VAL A 14 3.65 6.43 10.88
CA VAL A 14 2.32 6.94 10.58
C VAL A 14 1.28 6.04 11.25
N GLU A 15 0.40 6.61 12.08
CA GLU A 15 -0.69 5.83 12.68
C GLU A 15 -1.72 5.43 11.62
N PRO A 16 -2.19 4.17 11.64
CA PRO A 16 -3.20 3.69 10.70
C PRO A 16 -4.55 4.40 10.91
N LEU A 17 -5.33 4.50 9.83
CA LEU A 17 -6.63 5.21 9.85
C LEU A 17 -7.75 4.44 10.57
N GLY A 18 -7.52 3.18 10.95
CA GLY A 18 -8.49 2.35 11.67
C GLY A 18 -9.75 2.03 10.88
N VAL A 19 -9.66 1.98 9.54
CA VAL A 19 -10.78 1.66 8.65
C VAL A 19 -10.84 0.15 8.47
N GLU A 20 -11.97 -0.46 8.83
CA GLU A 20 -12.21 -1.87 8.60
C GLU A 20 -12.49 -2.13 7.10
N LEU A 21 -11.72 -3.03 6.48
CA LEU A 21 -11.95 -3.48 5.11
C LEU A 21 -12.75 -4.80 5.12
N LEU A 22 -14.02 -4.72 4.70
CA LEU A 22 -14.84 -5.91 4.49
C LEU A 22 -14.45 -6.60 3.17
N PRO A 23 -14.35 -7.96 3.14
CA PRO A 23 -14.08 -8.68 1.90
C PRO A 23 -15.11 -8.37 0.82
N THR A 24 -14.63 -8.15 -0.40
CA THR A 24 -15.49 -7.89 -1.56
C THR A 24 -16.07 -9.18 -2.15
N GLY A 25 -15.43 -10.32 -1.86
CA GLY A 25 -15.77 -11.62 -2.43
C GLY A 25 -15.12 -11.88 -3.79
N HIS A 26 -14.36 -10.92 -4.33
CA HIS A 26 -13.59 -11.07 -5.56
C HIS A 26 -12.10 -11.28 -5.24
N PRO A 27 -11.52 -12.47 -5.48
CA PRO A 27 -10.16 -12.80 -5.04
C PRO A 27 -9.08 -11.82 -5.49
N GLY A 28 -9.18 -11.31 -6.73
CA GLY A 28 -8.22 -10.33 -7.26
C GLY A 28 -8.30 -8.96 -6.57
N VAL A 29 -9.51 -8.56 -6.17
CA VAL A 29 -9.72 -7.28 -5.48
C VAL A 29 -9.29 -7.41 -4.03
N ASP A 30 -9.68 -8.50 -3.37
CA ASP A 30 -9.32 -8.78 -1.98
C ASP A 30 -7.79 -8.90 -1.80
N ALA A 31 -7.08 -9.49 -2.76
CA ALA A 31 -5.61 -9.52 -2.76
C ALA A 31 -4.97 -8.13 -2.91
N GLY A 32 -5.57 -7.25 -3.73
CA GLY A 32 -5.13 -5.86 -3.87
C GLY A 32 -5.30 -5.08 -2.57
N LEU A 33 -6.47 -5.23 -1.91
CA LEU A 33 -6.77 -4.58 -0.63
C LEU A 33 -5.85 -5.04 0.49
N ALA A 34 -5.58 -6.34 0.60
CA ALA A 34 -4.63 -6.86 1.60
C ALA A 34 -3.20 -6.31 1.42
N ARG A 35 -2.82 -5.95 0.19
CA ARG A 35 -1.51 -5.34 -0.10
C ARG A 35 -1.45 -3.88 0.30
N LEU A 36 -2.58 -3.18 0.29
CA LEU A 36 -2.70 -1.81 0.81
C LEU A 36 -2.68 -1.81 2.34
N ASP A 37 -3.35 -2.77 2.99
CA ASP A 37 -3.34 -2.95 4.45
C ASP A 37 -1.91 -3.12 4.99
N ALA A 38 -1.04 -3.80 4.22
CA ALA A 38 0.38 -3.95 4.55
C ALA A 38 1.19 -2.64 4.50
N LEU A 39 0.61 -1.52 4.05
CA LEU A 39 1.24 -0.19 4.08
C LEU A 39 0.97 0.57 5.38
N ASP A 40 0.17 0.04 6.29
CA ASP A 40 -0.04 0.67 7.59
C ASP A 40 1.28 0.84 8.34
N GLY A 41 1.54 2.05 8.83
CA GLY A 41 2.81 2.39 9.49
C GLY A 41 3.99 2.62 8.56
N VAL A 42 3.83 2.46 7.24
CA VAL A 42 4.87 2.71 6.25
C VAL A 42 4.91 4.21 5.90
N PRO A 43 6.10 4.80 5.66
CA PRO A 43 6.19 6.17 5.14
C PRO A 43 5.68 6.27 3.70
N ALA A 44 5.02 7.38 3.38
CA ALA A 44 4.37 7.60 2.09
C ALA A 44 5.31 7.49 0.88
N GLU A 45 6.60 7.77 1.05
CA GLU A 45 7.62 7.65 0.00
C GLU A 45 7.77 6.20 -0.49
N ALA A 46 7.52 5.22 0.39
CA ALA A 46 7.56 3.81 0.06
C ALA A 46 6.22 3.28 -0.50
N HIS A 47 5.14 4.08 -0.49
CA HIS A 47 3.82 3.63 -0.94
C HIS A 47 3.70 3.60 -2.47
N VAL A 48 4.46 4.44 -3.19
CA VAL A 48 4.29 4.66 -4.63
C VAL A 48 4.31 3.34 -5.42
N ALA A 49 5.36 2.54 -5.23
CA ALA A 49 5.50 1.26 -5.94
C ALA A 49 4.40 0.25 -5.58
N VAL A 50 3.84 0.32 -4.37
CA VAL A 50 2.74 -0.56 -3.95
C VAL A 50 1.42 -0.09 -4.54
N TYR A 51 1.16 1.22 -4.55
CA TYR A 51 -0.03 1.79 -5.19
C TYR A 51 -0.05 1.54 -6.69
N GLU A 52 1.06 1.67 -7.39
CA GLU A 52 1.14 1.39 -8.82
C GLU A 52 0.82 -0.08 -9.14
N ASP A 53 1.40 -1.03 -8.40
CA ASP A 53 1.12 -2.45 -8.59
C ASP A 53 -0.34 -2.80 -8.24
N VAL A 54 -0.89 -2.27 -7.14
CA VAL A 54 -2.29 -2.49 -6.79
C VAL A 54 -3.21 -1.89 -7.84
N HIS A 55 -2.91 -0.69 -8.34
CA HIS A 55 -3.69 -0.05 -9.39
C HIS A 55 -3.72 -0.91 -10.66
N GLN A 56 -2.56 -1.40 -11.11
CA GLN A 56 -2.49 -2.25 -12.29
C GLN A 56 -3.27 -3.55 -12.11
N ARG A 57 -3.14 -4.24 -10.97
CA ARG A 57 -3.87 -5.49 -10.69
C ARG A 57 -5.38 -5.29 -10.66
N LEU A 58 -5.85 -4.21 -10.05
CA LEU A 58 -7.27 -3.89 -10.01
C LEU A 58 -7.79 -3.57 -11.41
N ALA A 59 -7.04 -2.80 -12.20
CA ALA A 59 -7.39 -2.52 -13.59
C ALA A 59 -7.47 -3.80 -14.43
N ASP A 60 -6.49 -4.70 -14.31
CA ASP A 60 -6.48 -5.99 -15.01
C ASP A 60 -7.66 -6.88 -14.58
N THR A 61 -7.98 -6.88 -13.29
CA THR A 61 -9.11 -7.64 -12.73
C THR A 61 -10.43 -7.14 -13.29
N LEU A 62 -10.64 -5.82 -13.29
CA LEU A 62 -11.87 -5.21 -13.83
C LEU A 62 -11.97 -5.43 -15.35
N ALA A 63 -10.86 -5.30 -16.08
CA ALA A 63 -10.82 -5.57 -17.51
C ALA A 63 -11.15 -7.03 -17.83
N ALA A 64 -10.75 -7.98 -16.98
CA ALA A 64 -11.10 -9.39 -17.15
C ALA A 64 -12.61 -9.64 -16.93
N LEU A 65 -13.20 -9.02 -15.90
CA LEU A 65 -14.64 -9.11 -15.61
C LEU A 65 -15.51 -8.53 -16.74
N ASP A 66 -15.04 -7.46 -17.40
CA ASP A 66 -15.75 -6.87 -18.55
C ASP A 66 -15.81 -7.81 -19.77
N GLN A 67 -15.00 -8.87 -19.82
CA GLN A 67 -14.95 -9.85 -20.91
C GLN A 67 -15.71 -11.15 -20.62
N GLU A 68 -16.34 -11.26 -19.44
CA GLU A 68 -17.22 -12.38 -19.07
C GLU A 68 -18.63 -12.25 -19.69
#